data_AF-A0A1H1QBX5-F1
#
_entry.id   AF-A0A1H1QBX5-F1
#
_cell.length_a   1.000
_cell.length_b   1.000
_cell.length_c   1.000
_cell.angle_alpha   90.00
_cell.angle_beta   90.00
_cell.angle_gamma   90.00
#
_symmetry.space_group_name_H-M   'P 1'
#
loop_
_entity.id
_entity.type
_entity.pdbx_description
1 polymer ?
#
loop_
_entity_poly.entity_id
_entity_poly.type
_entity_poly.pdbx_seq_one_letter_code
_entity_poly.pdbx_strand_id
1 'polypeptide(L)'
;MFSSVLISAQQLTLKKGIVTDSLIVANASNETFSIYLPTSYTTEKTWPIIVIFDSEGRGKIVTQLFKKIGEEQGYIIAASNNVSKDLDLLKNVEIGDRLIETVQAYFSIDKNSIYTTGSNEGAEAAMAVSAIRTDIKGVMAIGDFWINSEFLKKDKGYAFVGMIDYKDPDYYRLSDISNYISKIEYPSRIYLFTSAKEYPSADLIYSGISEFTLQRLKSDSTVNVISAQKLFEQDLRIAENLRRKLSFYEAYEFLDLMSQKFPVEGSQDIIREMQKEIKKNKIYRSQRRNFARAITTENFKKSEFSYYLADDLAQINFENLGYWNQQIKELEENKSSENIAEARMGYRLQGYLQNMAQLSLVQFEEQGSSIDLLVFTAVLQTIFDKENPKGYFKVISLSASDGDYETALLYLEDLLKTGYDNLDALYTVPGTLDLKLSPEYNKIIKKYLGRSKFYNLNLEEN
;
A
#
# COMPACT_ATOMS: atom_id res chain seq x y z
N MET A 1 28.05 -50.82 -15.42
CA MET A 1 27.45 -49.74 -16.22
C MET A 1 26.27 -49.19 -15.46
N PHE A 2 26.41 -48.02 -14.85
CA PHE A 2 25.28 -47.22 -14.39
C PHE A 2 25.51 -45.81 -14.92
N SER A 3 24.65 -45.43 -15.86
CA SER A 3 24.73 -44.21 -16.65
C SER A 3 24.55 -42.98 -15.77
N SER A 4 25.52 -42.07 -15.86
CA SER A 4 25.40 -40.69 -15.40
C SER A 4 24.35 -39.96 -16.25
N VAL A 5 23.24 -39.57 -15.64
CA VAL A 5 22.31 -38.60 -16.23
C VAL A 5 22.93 -37.22 -16.02
N LEU A 6 23.58 -36.70 -17.06
CA LEU A 6 23.95 -35.30 -17.15
C LEU A 6 22.66 -34.51 -17.39
N ILE A 7 22.14 -33.87 -16.33
CA ILE A 7 21.10 -32.86 -16.46
C ILE A 7 21.75 -31.66 -17.15
N SER A 8 21.35 -31.39 -18.37
CA SER A 8 21.76 -30.23 -19.15
C SER A 8 21.37 -28.95 -18.43
N ALA A 9 22.35 -28.21 -17.90
CA ALA A 9 22.16 -26.81 -17.55
C ALA A 9 21.88 -26.04 -18.84
N GLN A 10 20.61 -25.74 -19.13
CA GLN A 10 20.30 -24.70 -20.11
C GLN A 10 20.95 -23.42 -19.59
N GLN A 11 21.97 -22.96 -20.29
CA GLN A 11 22.63 -21.70 -20.01
C GLN A 11 21.66 -20.59 -20.40
N LEU A 12 20.85 -20.15 -19.44
CA LEU A 12 19.92 -19.06 -19.61
C LEU A 12 20.71 -17.78 -19.90
N THR A 13 20.74 -17.35 -21.16
CA THR A 13 21.41 -16.10 -21.56
C THR A 13 20.50 -14.93 -21.23
N LEU A 14 20.69 -14.34 -20.05
CA LEU A 14 19.99 -13.11 -19.65
C LEU A 14 20.48 -11.92 -20.47
N LYS A 15 19.54 -11.20 -21.09
CA LYS A 15 19.84 -9.99 -21.87
C LYS A 15 19.84 -8.76 -20.95
N LYS A 16 20.91 -7.97 -21.03
CA LYS A 16 21.02 -6.67 -20.35
C LYS A 16 20.13 -5.63 -21.01
N GLY A 17 19.69 -4.62 -20.27
CA GLY A 17 18.88 -3.50 -20.78
C GLY A 17 17.41 -3.83 -21.09
N ILE A 18 16.98 -5.08 -20.84
CA ILE A 18 15.60 -5.52 -21.00
C ILE A 18 15.11 -6.28 -19.76
N VAL A 19 13.80 -6.22 -19.52
CA VAL A 19 13.16 -6.99 -18.45
C VAL A 19 13.03 -8.44 -18.91
N THR A 20 13.51 -9.37 -18.09
CA THR A 20 13.31 -10.82 -18.28
C THR A 20 12.44 -11.32 -17.15
N ASP A 21 11.36 -12.03 -17.47
CA ASP A 21 10.36 -12.49 -16.50
C ASP A 21 10.32 -14.03 -16.42
N SER A 22 9.65 -14.53 -15.39
CA SER A 22 9.39 -15.96 -15.14
C SER A 22 10.66 -16.78 -14.91
N LEU A 23 11.67 -16.18 -14.28
CA LEU A 23 12.87 -16.88 -13.84
C LEU A 23 12.56 -17.69 -12.58
N ILE A 24 13.04 -18.93 -12.50
CA ILE A 24 12.73 -19.84 -11.40
C ILE A 24 13.53 -19.45 -10.14
N VAL A 25 12.86 -19.44 -8.99
CA VAL A 25 13.51 -19.29 -7.67
C VAL A 25 14.20 -20.61 -7.28
N ALA A 26 15.44 -20.54 -6.80
CA ALA A 26 16.19 -21.73 -6.40
C ALA A 26 15.44 -22.49 -5.30
N ASN A 27 15.40 -23.82 -5.40
CA ASN A 27 14.74 -24.71 -4.44
C ASN A 27 13.23 -24.47 -4.24
N ALA A 28 12.58 -23.68 -5.11
CA ALA A 28 11.14 -23.45 -5.11
C ALA A 28 10.61 -23.45 -6.56
N SER A 29 10.33 -24.63 -7.11
CA SER A 29 9.99 -24.80 -8.53
C SER A 29 8.67 -24.13 -8.97
N ASN A 30 7.82 -23.74 -8.02
CA ASN A 30 6.56 -23.03 -8.23
C ASN A 30 6.67 -21.51 -8.04
N GLU A 31 7.85 -21.01 -7.68
CA GLU A 31 8.10 -19.58 -7.49
C GLU A 31 8.94 -19.03 -8.64
N THR A 32 8.54 -17.86 -9.12
CA THR A 32 9.24 -17.15 -10.18
C THR A 32 9.44 -15.68 -9.87
N PHE A 33 10.36 -15.06 -10.59
CA PHE A 33 10.62 -13.63 -10.48
C PHE A 33 10.95 -13.01 -11.84
N SER A 34 10.82 -11.69 -11.87
CA SER A 34 11.26 -10.84 -12.98
C SER A 34 12.54 -10.10 -12.60
N ILE A 35 13.43 -9.89 -13.56
CA ILE A 35 14.72 -9.22 -13.36
C ILE A 35 15.01 -8.19 -14.45
N TYR A 36 15.70 -7.12 -14.06
CA TYR A 36 16.37 -6.17 -14.94
C TYR A 36 17.85 -6.10 -14.59
N LEU A 37 18.69 -6.32 -15.60
CA LEU A 37 20.14 -6.08 -15.52
C LEU A 37 20.45 -4.79 -16.29
N PRO A 38 21.12 -3.79 -15.69
CA PRO A 38 21.54 -2.58 -16.40
C PRO A 38 22.39 -2.91 -17.63
N THR A 39 22.37 -2.06 -18.65
CA THR A 39 23.22 -2.28 -19.86
C THR A 39 24.70 -2.38 -19.52
N SER A 40 25.12 -1.66 -18.48
CA SER A 40 26.47 -1.64 -17.93
C SER A 40 26.81 -2.84 -17.03
N TYR A 41 25.88 -3.78 -16.82
CA TYR A 41 26.08 -4.97 -15.98
C TYR A 41 27.29 -5.80 -16.42
N THR A 42 28.19 -6.13 -15.50
CA THR A 42 29.30 -7.07 -15.72
C THR A 42 29.47 -7.96 -14.49
N THR A 43 29.94 -9.19 -14.70
CA THR A 43 30.22 -10.16 -13.63
C THR A 43 31.54 -9.87 -12.91
N GLU A 44 32.38 -8.98 -13.45
CA GLU A 44 33.70 -8.59 -12.93
C GLU A 44 33.65 -7.73 -11.66
N LYS A 45 32.47 -7.17 -11.34
CA LYS A 45 32.25 -6.38 -10.12
C LYS A 45 30.94 -6.78 -9.45
N THR A 46 30.79 -6.37 -8.20
CA THR A 46 29.54 -6.51 -7.46
C THR A 46 28.59 -5.35 -7.76
N TRP A 47 27.29 -5.62 -7.66
CA TRP A 47 26.22 -4.67 -7.99
C TRP A 47 25.26 -4.50 -6.82
N PRO A 48 24.74 -3.28 -6.58
CA PRO A 48 23.59 -3.13 -5.70
C PRO A 48 22.35 -3.75 -6.34
N ILE A 49 21.41 -4.16 -5.48
CA ILE A 49 20.15 -4.76 -5.91
C ILE A 49 18.98 -4.17 -5.14
N ILE A 50 17.87 -3.99 -5.84
CA ILE A 50 16.56 -3.71 -5.26
C ILE A 50 15.68 -4.93 -5.50
N VAL A 51 15.21 -5.54 -4.42
CA VAL A 51 14.25 -6.65 -4.46
C VAL A 51 12.86 -6.10 -4.16
N ILE A 52 11.90 -6.37 -5.05
CA ILE A 52 10.57 -5.78 -5.05
C ILE A 52 9.49 -6.83 -4.73
N PHE A 53 8.59 -6.47 -3.84
CA PHE A 53 7.43 -7.25 -3.43
C PHE A 53 6.14 -6.47 -3.76
N ASP A 54 5.47 -6.84 -4.84
CA ASP A 54 4.17 -6.29 -5.25
C ASP A 54 3.05 -7.12 -4.62
N SER A 55 2.08 -6.48 -3.97
CA SER A 55 0.98 -7.17 -3.27
C SER A 55 0.11 -8.05 -4.18
N GLU A 56 0.14 -7.82 -5.48
CA GLU A 56 -0.61 -8.58 -6.50
C GLU A 56 0.28 -9.56 -7.29
N GLY A 57 1.55 -9.74 -6.88
CA GLY A 57 2.50 -10.64 -7.55
C GLY A 57 2.87 -10.20 -8.98
N ARG A 58 2.74 -8.91 -9.33
CA ARG A 58 2.95 -8.41 -10.70
C ARG A 58 4.42 -8.09 -10.99
N GLY A 59 5.34 -9.03 -10.73
CA GLY A 59 6.79 -8.81 -10.79
C GLY A 59 7.28 -8.20 -12.10
N LYS A 60 6.77 -8.63 -13.27
CA LYS A 60 7.08 -8.01 -14.57
C LYS A 60 6.74 -6.53 -14.66
N ILE A 61 5.54 -6.15 -14.20
CA ILE A 61 5.03 -4.78 -14.28
C ILE A 61 5.89 -3.87 -13.41
N VAL A 62 6.16 -4.27 -12.17
CA VAL A 62 6.97 -3.47 -11.25
C VAL A 62 8.44 -3.45 -11.64
N THR A 63 8.98 -4.52 -12.22
CA THR A 63 10.36 -4.48 -12.78
C THR A 63 10.46 -3.47 -13.92
N GLN A 64 9.43 -3.39 -14.78
CA GLN A 64 9.37 -2.40 -15.86
C GLN A 64 9.24 -0.97 -15.32
N LEU A 65 8.50 -0.76 -14.23
CA LEU A 65 8.39 0.53 -13.55
C LEU A 65 9.74 1.00 -12.99
N PHE A 66 10.54 0.08 -12.46
CA PHE A 66 11.87 0.36 -11.89
C PHE A 66 13.02 0.31 -12.91
N LYS A 67 12.74 0.00 -14.19
CA LYS A 67 13.77 -0.10 -15.25
C LYS A 67 14.68 1.14 -15.31
N LYS A 68 14.09 2.34 -15.29
CA LYS A 68 14.85 3.61 -15.35
C LYS A 68 15.80 3.75 -14.15
N ILE A 69 15.37 3.33 -12.97
CA ILE A 69 16.16 3.35 -11.74
C ILE A 69 17.35 2.39 -11.88
N GLY A 70 17.09 1.17 -12.35
CA GLY A 70 18.15 0.19 -12.62
C GLY A 70 19.20 0.74 -13.58
N GLU A 71 18.76 1.36 -14.69
CA GLU A 71 19.66 1.89 -15.71
C GLU A 71 20.45 3.12 -15.27
N GLU A 72 19.79 4.13 -14.69
CA GLU A 72 20.42 5.43 -14.40
C GLU A 72 21.10 5.48 -13.02
N GLN A 73 20.57 4.76 -12.02
CA GLN A 73 21.15 4.72 -10.68
C GLN A 73 22.00 3.46 -10.43
N GLY A 74 22.04 2.52 -11.39
CA GLY A 74 22.98 1.41 -11.43
C GLY A 74 22.61 0.22 -10.54
N TYR A 75 21.33 -0.15 -10.50
CA TYR A 75 20.82 -1.28 -9.72
C TYR A 75 20.42 -2.47 -10.59
N ILE A 76 20.70 -3.67 -10.10
CA ILE A 76 19.91 -4.84 -10.49
C ILE A 76 18.52 -4.68 -9.86
N ILE A 77 17.48 -4.94 -10.63
CA ILE A 77 16.10 -4.97 -10.11
C ILE A 77 15.62 -6.41 -10.18
N ALA A 78 15.12 -6.94 -9.08
CA ALA A 78 14.45 -8.25 -9.04
C ALA A 78 13.08 -8.09 -8.38
N ALA A 79 12.03 -8.70 -8.92
CA ALA A 79 10.69 -8.59 -8.38
C ALA A 79 10.01 -9.96 -8.32
N SER A 80 9.44 -10.30 -7.16
CA SER A 80 8.71 -11.55 -6.97
C SER A 80 7.42 -11.56 -7.80
N ASN A 81 7.09 -12.73 -8.37
CA ASN A 81 5.78 -12.99 -8.97
C ASN A 81 4.82 -13.72 -8.01
N ASN A 82 5.23 -13.94 -6.76
CA ASN A 82 4.55 -14.85 -5.84
C ASN A 82 4.17 -14.23 -4.49
N VAL A 83 4.67 -13.02 -4.16
CA VAL A 83 4.09 -12.25 -3.06
C VAL A 83 2.65 -11.92 -3.40
N SER A 84 1.75 -12.07 -2.42
CA SER A 84 0.31 -11.90 -2.62
C SER A 84 -0.38 -11.41 -1.35
N LYS A 85 -1.33 -10.50 -1.52
CA LYS A 85 -2.25 -10.04 -0.48
C LYS A 85 -3.14 -11.14 0.10
N ASP A 86 -3.28 -12.26 -0.61
CA ASP A 86 -4.06 -13.41 -0.14
C ASP A 86 -3.26 -14.33 0.80
N LEU A 87 -1.96 -14.05 0.99
CA LEU A 87 -1.07 -14.78 1.88
C LEU A 87 -0.84 -13.99 3.17
N ASP A 88 -0.64 -14.72 4.26
CA ASP A 88 -0.17 -14.13 5.51
C ASP A 88 1.26 -13.56 5.38
N LEU A 89 1.61 -12.66 6.29
CA LEU A 89 2.92 -11.99 6.32
C LEU A 89 4.08 -12.99 6.35
N LEU A 90 3.97 -14.07 7.13
CA LEU A 90 5.05 -15.06 7.27
C LEU A 90 5.37 -15.71 5.92
N LYS A 91 4.36 -16.16 5.18
CA LYS A 91 4.55 -16.74 3.85
C LYS A 91 5.15 -15.73 2.86
N ASN A 92 4.68 -14.49 2.88
CA ASN A 92 5.23 -13.45 2.01
C ASN A 92 6.72 -13.16 2.34
N VAL A 93 7.09 -13.18 3.62
CA VAL A 93 8.49 -13.05 4.06
C VAL A 93 9.34 -14.23 3.60
N GLU A 94 8.84 -15.46 3.73
CA GLU A 94 9.54 -16.67 3.28
C GLU A 94 9.79 -16.67 1.76
N ILE A 95 8.79 -16.23 0.96
CA ILE A 95 8.93 -16.05 -0.49
C ILE A 95 10.01 -14.99 -0.79
N GLY A 96 9.96 -13.87 -0.08
CA GLY A 96 10.93 -12.79 -0.25
C GLY A 96 12.36 -13.22 0.08
N ASP A 97 12.55 -13.97 1.17
CA ASP A 97 13.84 -14.48 1.61
C ASP A 97 14.45 -15.45 0.60
N ARG A 98 13.68 -16.42 0.10
CA ARG A 98 14.12 -17.35 -0.96
C ARG A 98 14.52 -16.63 -2.24
N LEU A 99 13.79 -15.58 -2.63
CA LEU A 99 14.16 -14.76 -3.78
C LEU A 99 15.49 -14.05 -3.54
N ILE A 100 15.71 -13.46 -2.37
CA ILE A 100 16.98 -12.81 -2.01
C ILE A 100 18.13 -13.81 -2.07
N GLU A 101 17.99 -15.00 -1.49
CA GLU A 101 18.99 -16.06 -1.56
C GLU A 101 19.30 -16.47 -2.99
N THR A 102 18.26 -16.63 -3.81
CA THR A 102 18.37 -16.96 -5.23
C THR A 102 19.20 -15.93 -5.98
N VAL A 103 18.86 -14.64 -5.86
CA VAL A 103 19.60 -13.59 -6.59
C VAL A 103 21.03 -13.43 -6.08
N GLN A 104 21.28 -13.64 -4.79
CA GLN A 104 22.63 -13.66 -4.23
C GLN A 104 23.47 -14.84 -4.76
N ALA A 105 22.85 -15.99 -5.02
CA ALA A 105 23.53 -17.17 -5.54
C ALA A 105 23.87 -17.06 -7.04
N TYR A 106 23.00 -16.42 -7.83
CA TYR A 106 23.16 -16.36 -9.30
C TYR A 106 23.84 -15.10 -9.83
N PHE A 107 23.87 -14.00 -9.07
CA PHE A 107 24.41 -12.72 -9.54
C PHE A 107 25.50 -12.18 -8.62
N SER A 108 26.47 -11.44 -9.19
CA SER A 108 27.49 -10.72 -8.42
C SER A 108 26.88 -9.55 -7.65
N ILE A 109 26.30 -9.82 -6.48
CA ILE A 109 25.65 -8.82 -5.61
C ILE A 109 26.63 -8.26 -4.57
N ASP A 110 26.57 -6.95 -4.34
CA ASP A 110 27.23 -6.31 -3.21
C ASP A 110 26.40 -6.54 -1.94
N LYS A 111 26.93 -7.33 -1.01
CA LYS A 111 26.27 -7.70 0.26
C LYS A 111 26.01 -6.50 1.18
N ASN A 112 26.63 -5.34 0.91
CA ASN A 112 26.37 -4.10 1.65
C ASN A 112 25.45 -3.15 0.88
N SER A 113 24.76 -3.61 -0.16
CA SER A 113 23.87 -2.78 -0.98
C SER A 113 22.67 -3.57 -1.51
N ILE A 114 22.04 -4.31 -0.61
CA ILE A 114 20.77 -4.99 -0.84
C ILE A 114 19.68 -4.12 -0.23
N TYR A 115 18.67 -3.81 -1.04
CA TYR A 115 17.53 -2.99 -0.64
C TYR A 115 16.25 -3.74 -0.96
N THR A 116 15.24 -3.56 -0.12
CA THR A 116 13.91 -4.12 -0.38
C THR A 116 12.90 -3.00 -0.61
N THR A 117 11.86 -3.29 -1.36
CA THR A 117 10.73 -2.37 -1.53
C THR A 117 9.46 -3.16 -1.81
N GLY A 118 8.32 -2.58 -1.50
CA GLY A 118 7.04 -3.17 -1.84
C GLY A 118 5.89 -2.21 -1.66
N SER A 119 4.70 -2.67 -2.06
CA SER A 119 3.44 -1.98 -1.86
C SER A 119 2.49 -2.81 -1.02
N ASN A 120 1.72 -2.16 -0.13
CA ASN A 120 0.74 -2.78 0.78
C ASN A 120 1.33 -4.00 1.53
N GLU A 121 0.73 -5.18 1.44
CA GLU A 121 1.24 -6.42 2.07
C GLU A 121 2.66 -6.78 1.59
N GLY A 122 3.03 -6.37 0.37
CA GLY A 122 4.40 -6.48 -0.12
C GLY A 122 5.37 -5.50 0.55
N ALA A 123 4.90 -4.31 0.95
CA ALA A 123 5.67 -3.37 1.76
C ALA A 123 5.91 -3.94 3.17
N GLU A 124 4.91 -4.57 3.78
CA GLU A 124 5.06 -5.28 5.05
C GLU A 124 6.10 -6.40 4.95
N ALA A 125 6.02 -7.22 3.89
CA ALA A 125 7.01 -8.27 3.62
C ALA A 125 8.42 -7.69 3.43
N ALA A 126 8.55 -6.55 2.72
CA ALA A 126 9.82 -5.86 2.51
C ALA A 126 10.46 -5.39 3.81
N MET A 127 9.64 -4.86 4.73
CA MET A 127 10.08 -4.41 6.05
C MET A 127 10.40 -5.60 6.96
N ALA A 128 9.55 -6.62 6.99
CA ALA A 128 9.73 -7.79 7.84
C ALA A 128 10.95 -8.63 7.46
N VAL A 129 11.18 -8.88 6.16
CA VAL A 129 12.41 -9.58 5.71
C VAL A 129 13.65 -8.77 6.06
N SER A 130 13.58 -7.43 5.98
CA SER A 130 14.68 -6.56 6.37
C SER A 130 14.95 -6.54 7.87
N ALA A 131 13.96 -6.87 8.69
CA ALA A 131 14.11 -6.91 10.14
C ALA A 131 14.84 -8.19 10.60
N ILE A 132 14.74 -9.29 9.83
CA ILE A 132 15.39 -10.56 10.13
C ILE A 132 16.76 -10.73 9.42
N ARG A 133 17.02 -9.96 8.37
CA ARG A 133 18.26 -10.02 7.58
C ARG A 133 19.16 -8.80 7.80
N THR A 134 20.42 -9.02 8.19
CA THR A 134 21.38 -7.93 8.46
C THR A 134 22.10 -7.38 7.22
N ASP A 135 22.01 -8.09 6.09
CA ASP A 135 22.61 -7.69 4.81
C ASP A 135 21.75 -6.72 4.01
N ILE A 136 20.48 -6.53 4.39
CA ILE A 136 19.62 -5.48 3.83
C ILE A 136 19.98 -4.13 4.47
N LYS A 137 20.29 -3.13 3.63
CA LYS A 137 20.74 -1.78 4.04
C LYS A 137 19.68 -0.69 3.87
N GLY A 138 18.50 -1.04 3.40
CA GLY A 138 17.37 -0.14 3.46
C GLY A 138 16.10 -0.72 2.87
N VAL A 139 14.98 -0.14 3.28
CA VAL A 139 13.66 -0.49 2.78
C VAL A 139 12.93 0.75 2.28
N MET A 140 12.26 0.61 1.13
CA MET A 140 11.27 1.58 0.66
C MET A 140 9.87 0.97 0.71
N ALA A 141 9.05 1.38 1.67
CA ALA A 141 7.69 0.90 1.89
C ALA A 141 6.67 1.87 1.27
N ILE A 142 5.68 1.34 0.53
CA ILE A 142 4.66 2.12 -0.17
C ILE A 142 3.27 1.66 0.30
N GLY A 143 2.43 2.58 0.77
CA GLY A 143 1.05 2.29 1.19
C GLY A 143 0.97 1.79 2.63
N ASP A 144 1.51 0.61 2.93
CA ASP A 144 1.44 -0.01 4.26
C ASP A 144 2.82 -0.18 4.92
N PHE A 145 2.84 -0.33 6.24
CA PHE A 145 4.03 -0.33 7.08
C PHE A 145 3.94 -1.31 8.23
N TRP A 146 4.84 -2.30 8.22
CA TRP A 146 5.05 -3.21 9.33
C TRP A 146 6.22 -2.77 10.20
N ILE A 147 6.01 -2.62 11.50
CA ILE A 147 7.08 -2.28 12.44
C ILE A 147 6.96 -3.15 13.70
N ASN A 148 8.08 -3.76 14.09
CA ASN A 148 8.20 -4.42 15.38
C ASN A 148 9.50 -3.95 16.05
N SER A 149 9.33 -3.28 17.19
CA SER A 149 10.43 -2.69 17.97
C SER A 149 11.45 -3.71 18.46
N GLU A 150 11.08 -4.97 18.64
CA GLU A 150 11.99 -6.05 19.06
C GLU A 150 13.05 -6.36 18.00
N PHE A 151 12.71 -6.14 16.72
CA PHE A 151 13.61 -6.42 15.60
C PHE A 151 14.37 -5.18 15.09
N LEU A 152 14.08 -3.99 15.65
CA LEU A 152 14.75 -2.77 15.27
C LEU A 152 16.04 -2.56 16.07
N LYS A 153 17.19 -2.81 15.44
CA LYS A 153 18.51 -2.66 16.04
C LYS A 153 19.19 -1.39 15.56
N LYS A 154 19.74 -0.57 16.45
CA LYS A 154 20.51 0.63 16.08
C LYS A 154 21.59 0.30 15.03
N ASP A 155 21.45 0.88 13.84
CA ASP A 155 22.31 0.67 12.66
C ASP A 155 22.32 1.94 11.79
N LYS A 156 23.41 2.69 11.84
CA LYS A 156 23.58 3.92 11.04
C LYS A 156 23.70 3.66 9.53
N GLY A 157 23.87 2.40 9.13
CA GLY A 157 23.94 1.96 7.74
C GLY A 157 22.58 1.64 7.11
N TYR A 158 21.51 1.59 7.89
CA TYR A 158 20.17 1.25 7.42
C TYR A 158 19.33 2.48 7.11
N ALA A 159 18.75 2.58 5.91
CA ALA A 159 17.87 3.69 5.51
C ALA A 159 16.40 3.26 5.32
N PHE A 160 15.48 4.14 5.72
CA PHE A 160 14.04 3.95 5.55
C PHE A 160 13.43 5.02 4.65
N VAL A 161 12.71 4.59 3.62
CA VAL A 161 11.90 5.47 2.78
C VAL A 161 10.44 5.03 2.87
N GLY A 162 9.57 5.89 3.37
CA GLY A 162 8.13 5.66 3.36
C GLY A 162 7.47 6.47 2.25
N MET A 163 6.51 5.87 1.55
CA MET A 163 5.67 6.58 0.58
C MET A 163 4.19 6.31 0.86
N ILE A 164 3.37 7.36 0.93
CA ILE A 164 1.94 7.20 1.19
C ILE A 164 1.09 8.17 0.40
N ASP A 165 -0.09 7.72 0.01
CA ASP A 165 -1.08 8.58 -0.62
C ASP A 165 -1.63 9.57 0.42
N TYR A 166 -1.83 10.82 0.03
CA TYR A 166 -2.49 11.82 0.85
C TYR A 166 -3.90 11.41 1.30
N LYS A 167 -4.56 10.47 0.60
CA LYS A 167 -5.89 9.97 0.92
C LYS A 167 -5.87 8.76 1.86
N ASP A 168 -4.69 8.20 2.14
CA ASP A 168 -4.54 6.98 2.89
C ASP A 168 -4.83 7.18 4.39
N PRO A 169 -5.65 6.33 5.03
CA PRO A 169 -5.95 6.46 6.46
C PRO A 169 -4.72 6.34 7.37
N ASP A 170 -3.66 5.68 6.93
CA ASP A 170 -2.41 5.50 7.68
C ASP A 170 -1.42 6.67 7.50
N TYR A 171 -1.85 7.75 6.83
CA TYR A 171 -1.05 8.97 6.59
C TYR A 171 -0.28 9.46 7.83
N TYR A 172 -0.93 9.44 9.00
CA TYR A 172 -0.30 9.90 10.26
C TYR A 172 0.55 8.83 10.94
N ARG A 173 0.22 7.54 10.78
CA ARG A 173 0.99 6.42 11.33
C ARG A 173 2.42 6.45 10.80
N LEU A 174 2.61 6.87 9.56
CA LEU A 174 3.91 7.02 8.93
C LEU A 174 4.80 8.10 9.57
N SER A 175 4.20 9.19 10.06
CA SER A 175 4.93 10.22 10.80
C SER A 175 5.41 9.68 12.14
N ASP A 176 4.57 8.89 12.83
CA ASP A 176 4.94 8.23 14.09
C ASP A 176 6.05 7.19 13.87
N ILE A 177 5.94 6.39 12.81
CA ILE A 177 6.97 5.43 12.38
C ILE A 177 8.28 6.16 12.06
N SER A 178 8.24 7.25 11.29
CA SER A 178 9.44 8.04 10.97
C SER A 178 10.09 8.64 12.22
N ASN A 179 9.28 9.15 13.15
CA ASN A 179 9.76 9.67 14.43
C ASN A 179 10.38 8.56 15.31
N TYR A 180 9.82 7.34 15.26
CA TYR A 180 10.38 6.18 15.95
C TYR A 180 11.71 5.74 15.32
N ILE A 181 11.74 5.62 13.99
CA ILE A 181 12.89 5.20 13.19
C ILE A 181 14.06 6.20 13.29
N SER A 182 13.77 7.50 13.29
CA SER A 182 14.81 8.53 13.46
C SER A 182 15.42 8.53 14.87
N LYS A 183 14.65 8.19 15.92
CA LYS A 183 15.18 8.03 17.29
C LYS A 183 16.20 6.90 17.41
N ILE A 184 16.10 5.86 16.58
CA ILE A 184 17.10 4.78 16.49
C ILE A 184 18.22 5.06 15.47
N GLU A 185 18.33 6.33 15.02
CA GLU A 185 19.39 6.89 14.16
C GLU A 185 19.44 6.34 12.73
N TYR A 186 18.32 5.80 12.21
CA TYR A 186 18.19 5.48 10.78
C TYR A 186 17.86 6.75 9.98
N PRO A 187 18.53 7.02 8.85
CA PRO A 187 18.06 8.01 7.89
C PRO A 187 16.65 7.65 7.42
N SER A 188 15.66 8.51 7.72
CA SER A 188 14.27 8.34 7.31
C SER A 188 13.78 9.47 6.42
N ARG A 189 13.04 9.11 5.37
CA ARG A 189 12.38 10.06 4.46
C ARG A 189 10.96 9.62 4.16
N ILE A 190 10.02 10.55 4.27
CA ILE A 190 8.61 10.30 3.97
C ILE A 190 8.20 11.10 2.75
N TYR A 191 7.74 10.40 1.71
CA TYR A 191 7.20 10.97 0.50
C TYR A 191 5.68 10.87 0.50
N LEU A 192 5.04 11.97 0.15
CA LEU A 192 3.58 12.04 0.05
C LEU A 192 3.20 12.16 -1.42
N PHE A 193 2.13 11.48 -1.83
CA PHE A 193 1.68 11.50 -3.22
C PHE A 193 0.16 11.42 -3.36
N THR A 194 -0.34 11.60 -4.58
CA THR A 194 -1.69 11.19 -4.93
C THR A 194 -1.62 10.38 -6.20
N SER A 195 -2.19 9.17 -6.18
CA SER A 195 -2.22 8.26 -7.31
C SER A 195 -3.61 7.67 -7.49
N ALA A 196 -3.97 7.38 -8.74
CA ALA A 196 -5.14 6.55 -9.05
C ALA A 196 -4.77 5.05 -9.08
N LYS A 197 -3.50 4.74 -8.82
CA LYS A 197 -2.92 3.39 -8.83
C LYS A 197 -2.21 3.15 -7.51
N GLU A 198 -1.89 1.89 -7.22
CA GLU A 198 -1.18 1.48 -6.02
C GLU A 198 0.22 2.11 -5.88
N TYR A 199 0.96 2.22 -7.00
CA TYR A 199 2.28 2.87 -6.99
C TYR A 199 2.20 4.37 -7.30
N PRO A 200 3.09 5.19 -6.71
CA PRO A 200 3.28 6.57 -7.12
C PRO A 200 3.91 6.67 -8.51
N SER A 201 4.04 7.90 -9.02
CA SER A 201 4.71 8.14 -10.30
C SER A 201 6.14 7.61 -10.31
N ALA A 202 6.60 7.11 -11.45
CA ALA A 202 7.96 6.60 -11.62
C ALA A 202 9.05 7.62 -11.21
N ASP A 203 8.81 8.92 -11.42
CA ASP A 203 9.74 9.97 -11.00
C ASP A 203 9.83 10.10 -9.47
N LEU A 204 8.72 9.90 -8.75
CA LEU A 204 8.73 9.92 -7.29
C LEU A 204 9.41 8.68 -6.71
N ILE A 205 9.16 7.49 -7.28
CA ILE A 205 9.87 6.25 -6.92
C ILE A 205 11.38 6.42 -7.16
N TYR A 206 11.75 7.00 -8.30
CA TYR A 206 13.14 7.32 -8.61
C TYR A 206 13.77 8.25 -7.56
N SER A 207 13.02 9.26 -7.10
CA SER A 207 13.44 10.13 -6.00
C SER A 207 13.59 9.36 -4.69
N GLY A 208 12.64 8.49 -4.33
CA GLY A 208 12.73 7.67 -3.12
C GLY A 208 13.99 6.80 -3.09
N ILE A 209 14.24 6.04 -4.17
CA ILE A 209 15.43 5.19 -4.28
C ILE A 209 16.74 6.00 -4.26
N SER A 210 16.71 7.26 -4.71
CA SER A 210 17.94 8.06 -4.71
C SER A 210 18.44 8.38 -3.30
N GLU A 211 17.65 8.18 -2.24
CA GLU A 211 18.14 8.18 -0.85
C GLU A 211 19.21 7.09 -0.63
N PHE A 212 18.94 5.86 -1.07
CA PHE A 212 19.88 4.74 -0.98
C PHE A 212 21.13 4.99 -1.83
N THR A 213 20.93 5.55 -3.01
CA THR A 213 22.03 5.92 -3.91
C THR A 213 22.93 6.96 -3.26
N LEU A 214 22.36 8.06 -2.73
CA LEU A 214 23.12 9.10 -2.05
C LEU A 214 23.86 8.56 -0.82
N GLN A 215 23.26 7.64 -0.07
CA GLN A 215 23.92 6.99 1.06
C GLN A 215 25.16 6.19 0.65
N ARG A 216 25.08 5.44 -0.46
CA ARG A 216 26.23 4.74 -1.07
C ARG A 216 27.30 5.70 -1.58
N LEU A 217 26.89 6.85 -2.11
CA LEU A 217 27.79 7.84 -2.69
C LEU A 217 28.57 8.68 -1.65
N LYS A 218 28.35 8.49 -0.33
CA LYS A 218 28.99 9.27 0.76
C LYS A 218 30.54 9.17 0.87
N SER A 219 31.22 8.56 -0.10
CA SER A 219 32.68 8.65 -0.25
C SER A 219 33.06 9.86 -1.11
N ASP A 220 33.99 10.71 -0.68
CA ASP A 220 34.36 11.94 -1.41
C ASP A 220 35.10 11.62 -2.72
N SER A 221 34.35 11.51 -3.82
CA SER A 221 34.90 11.45 -5.18
C SER A 221 34.12 12.36 -6.12
N THR A 222 34.80 12.89 -7.15
CA THR A 222 34.20 13.78 -8.16
C THR A 222 33.03 13.13 -8.91
N VAL A 223 33.10 11.81 -9.13
CA VAL A 223 32.02 11.01 -9.75
C VAL A 223 30.76 11.01 -8.87
N ASN A 224 30.94 10.96 -7.56
CA ASN A 224 29.83 10.97 -6.60
C ASN A 224 29.14 12.34 -6.56
N VAL A 225 29.90 13.44 -6.72
CA VAL A 225 29.33 14.80 -6.83
C VAL A 225 28.47 14.96 -8.08
N ILE A 226 28.96 14.53 -9.26
CA ILE A 226 28.19 14.62 -10.52
C ILE A 226 26.90 13.78 -10.43
N SER A 227 26.99 12.60 -9.82
CA SER A 227 25.83 11.72 -9.64
C SER A 227 24.80 12.34 -8.70
N ALA A 228 25.24 12.92 -7.57
CA ALA A 228 24.36 13.63 -6.64
C ALA A 228 23.70 14.86 -7.28
N GLN A 229 24.44 15.61 -8.11
CA GLN A 229 23.91 16.75 -8.87
C GLN A 229 22.78 16.34 -9.83
N LYS A 230 22.96 15.24 -10.58
CA LYS A 230 21.91 14.74 -11.49
C LYS A 230 20.64 14.32 -10.75
N LEU A 231 20.80 13.68 -9.59
CA LEU A 231 19.69 13.29 -8.73
C LEU A 231 18.96 14.53 -8.17
N PHE A 232 19.71 15.56 -7.76
CA PHE A 232 19.16 16.83 -7.31
C PHE A 232 18.35 17.54 -8.41
N GLU A 233 18.86 17.60 -9.63
CA GLU A 233 18.16 18.17 -10.79
C GLU A 233 16.88 17.42 -11.15
N GLN A 234 16.87 16.09 -10.99
CA GLN A 234 15.66 15.28 -11.18
C GLN A 234 14.59 15.63 -10.13
N ASP A 235 14.98 15.79 -8.86
CA ASP A 235 14.04 16.19 -7.80
C ASP A 235 13.55 17.64 -8.00
N LEU A 236 14.40 18.56 -8.48
CA LEU A 236 13.97 19.91 -8.83
C LEU A 236 12.89 19.91 -9.93
N ARG A 237 12.98 19.00 -10.91
CA ARG A 237 11.94 18.84 -11.95
C ARG A 237 10.59 18.42 -11.35
N ILE A 238 10.59 17.61 -10.28
CA ILE A 238 9.37 17.22 -9.55
C ILE A 238 8.77 18.45 -8.86
N ALA A 239 9.58 19.23 -8.13
CA ALA A 239 9.14 20.46 -7.48
C ALA A 239 8.53 21.47 -8.49
N GLU A 240 9.17 21.65 -9.64
CA GLU A 240 8.67 22.53 -10.70
C GLU A 240 7.41 21.99 -11.39
N ASN A 241 7.25 20.67 -11.50
CA ASN A 241 6.00 20.07 -11.97
C ASN A 241 4.84 20.40 -11.02
N LEU A 242 5.05 20.28 -9.72
CA LEU A 242 4.06 20.65 -8.70
C LEU A 242 3.71 22.15 -8.79
N ARG A 243 4.70 23.04 -8.94
CA ARG A 243 4.46 24.49 -9.16
C ARG A 243 3.62 24.75 -10.41
N ARG A 244 3.94 24.10 -11.54
CA ARG A 244 3.19 24.26 -12.81
C ARG A 244 1.75 23.77 -12.73
N LYS A 245 1.49 22.74 -11.92
CA LYS A 245 0.14 22.25 -11.61
C LYS A 245 -0.60 23.09 -10.56
N LEU A 246 -0.01 24.20 -10.12
CA LEU A 246 -0.53 25.07 -9.06
C LEU A 246 -0.61 24.40 -7.68
N SER A 247 0.04 23.25 -7.49
CA SER A 247 0.22 22.55 -6.20
C SER A 247 1.34 23.18 -5.37
N PHE A 248 1.24 24.48 -5.07
CA PHE A 248 2.32 25.22 -4.42
C PHE A 248 2.63 24.74 -2.99
N TYR A 249 1.62 24.30 -2.24
CA TYR A 249 1.85 23.74 -0.91
C TYR A 249 2.67 22.44 -0.98
N GLU A 250 2.30 21.51 -1.87
CA GLU A 250 3.04 20.26 -2.07
C GLU A 250 4.46 20.51 -2.60
N ALA A 251 4.62 21.47 -3.52
CA ALA A 251 5.93 21.88 -4.00
C ALA A 251 6.82 22.39 -2.86
N TYR A 252 6.24 23.13 -1.92
CA TYR A 252 6.95 23.63 -0.74
C TYR A 252 7.39 22.49 0.19
N GLU A 253 6.49 21.55 0.50
CA GLU A 253 6.80 20.39 1.34
C GLU A 253 7.85 19.48 0.69
N PHE A 254 7.77 19.27 -0.63
CA PHE A 254 8.77 18.50 -1.36
C PHE A 254 10.15 19.17 -1.35
N LEU A 255 10.21 20.50 -1.49
CA LEU A 255 11.45 21.26 -1.35
C LEU A 255 12.02 21.19 0.07
N ASP A 256 11.15 21.12 1.10
CA ASP A 256 11.59 20.91 2.48
C ASP A 256 12.24 19.53 2.65
N LEU A 257 11.64 18.48 2.08
CA LEU A 257 12.24 17.15 2.02
C LEU A 257 13.61 17.18 1.32
N MET A 258 13.70 17.84 0.16
CA MET A 258 14.96 17.97 -0.59
C MET A 258 16.06 18.64 0.23
N SER A 259 15.71 19.62 1.08
CA SER A 259 16.68 20.37 1.90
C SER A 259 17.43 19.46 2.88
N GLN A 260 16.84 18.33 3.25
CA GLN A 260 17.43 17.38 4.19
C GLN A 260 18.19 16.25 3.47
N LYS A 261 17.99 16.09 2.16
CA LYS A 261 18.43 14.93 1.38
C LYS A 261 19.79 15.12 0.68
N PHE A 262 20.00 16.28 0.04
CA PHE A 262 21.13 16.45 -0.87
C PHE A 262 22.34 17.14 -0.23
N PRO A 263 23.52 16.49 -0.23
CA PRO A 263 24.79 17.10 0.21
C PRO A 263 25.51 17.81 -0.95
N VAL A 264 24.77 18.59 -1.75
CA VAL A 264 25.31 19.26 -2.95
C VAL A 264 25.61 20.72 -2.65
N GLU A 265 26.80 21.22 -3.00
CA GLU A 265 27.17 22.62 -2.81
C GLU A 265 26.19 23.56 -3.55
N GLY A 266 25.75 24.63 -2.89
CA GLY A 266 24.78 25.58 -3.46
C GLY A 266 23.32 25.09 -3.55
N SER A 267 23.05 23.78 -3.39
CA SER A 267 21.69 23.24 -3.46
C SER A 267 20.73 23.87 -2.44
N GLN A 268 21.24 24.16 -1.24
CA GLN A 268 20.47 24.79 -0.17
C GLN A 268 20.00 26.20 -0.53
N ASP A 269 20.82 26.97 -1.25
CA ASP A 269 20.45 28.33 -1.64
C ASP A 269 19.37 28.30 -2.73
N ILE A 270 19.50 27.39 -3.71
CA ILE A 270 18.48 27.16 -4.75
C ILE A 270 17.13 26.77 -4.10
N ILE A 271 17.14 25.79 -3.20
CA ILE A 271 15.93 25.34 -2.49
C ILE A 271 15.30 26.50 -1.72
N ARG A 272 16.10 27.26 -0.96
CA ARG A 272 15.62 28.39 -0.16
C ARG A 272 15.04 29.51 -1.02
N GLU A 273 15.63 29.80 -2.17
CA GLU A 273 15.10 30.80 -3.11
C GLU A 273 13.75 30.38 -3.66
N MET A 274 13.62 29.14 -4.14
CA MET A 274 12.34 28.59 -4.61
C MET A 274 11.27 28.61 -3.52
N GLN A 275 11.62 28.19 -2.30
CA GLN A 275 10.73 28.26 -1.14
C GLN A 275 10.28 29.70 -0.83
N LYS A 276 11.19 30.69 -0.92
CA LYS A 276 10.85 32.11 -0.73
C LYS A 276 9.89 32.61 -1.80
N GLU A 277 10.06 32.21 -3.06
CA GLU A 277 9.13 32.55 -4.14
C GLU A 277 7.74 31.95 -3.91
N ILE A 278 7.69 30.66 -3.56
CA ILE A 278 6.43 29.96 -3.26
C ILE A 278 5.68 30.65 -2.11
N LYS A 279 6.38 31.04 -1.03
CA LYS A 279 5.77 31.77 0.11
C LYS A 279 5.13 33.10 -0.28
N LYS A 280 5.64 33.78 -1.31
CA LYS A 280 5.08 35.04 -1.83
C LYS A 280 3.78 34.83 -2.63
N ASN A 281 3.55 33.61 -3.15
CA ASN A 281 2.37 33.29 -3.95
C ASN A 281 1.08 33.27 -3.11
N LYS A 282 0.00 33.86 -3.63
CA LYS A 282 -1.32 33.90 -2.96
C LYS A 282 -1.99 32.52 -2.87
N ILE A 283 -1.82 31.67 -3.89
CA ILE A 283 -2.37 30.31 -3.95
C ILE A 283 -1.72 29.46 -2.86
N TYR A 284 -0.39 29.54 -2.70
CA TYR A 284 0.32 28.89 -1.59
C TYR A 284 -0.26 29.27 -0.23
N ARG A 285 -0.42 30.57 0.05
CA ARG A 285 -0.98 31.03 1.34
C ARG A 285 -2.40 30.50 1.57
N SER A 286 -3.20 30.37 0.52
CA SER A 286 -4.52 29.77 0.60
C SER A 286 -4.44 28.27 0.90
N GLN A 287 -3.69 27.51 0.09
CA GLN A 287 -3.49 26.07 0.26
C GLN A 287 -2.95 25.76 1.66
N ARG A 288 -1.91 26.47 2.11
CA ARG A 288 -1.34 26.28 3.45
C ARG A 288 -2.38 26.45 4.57
N ARG A 289 -3.26 27.45 4.47
CA ARG A 289 -4.35 27.64 5.45
C ARG A 289 -5.38 26.52 5.37
N ASN A 290 -5.73 26.06 4.17
CA ASN A 290 -6.66 24.96 3.97
C ASN A 290 -6.13 23.66 4.56
N PHE A 291 -4.86 23.30 4.28
CA PHE A 291 -4.22 22.13 4.87
C PHE A 291 -4.10 22.22 6.39
N ALA A 292 -3.69 23.38 6.93
CA ALA A 292 -3.63 23.57 8.39
C ALA A 292 -5.00 23.43 9.07
N ARG A 293 -6.08 23.91 8.42
CA ARG A 293 -7.45 23.72 8.91
C ARG A 293 -7.86 22.26 8.85
N ALA A 294 -7.64 21.60 7.70
CA ALA A 294 -8.00 20.20 7.51
C ALA A 294 -7.33 19.29 8.55
N ILE A 295 -6.02 19.48 8.83
CA ILE A 295 -5.30 18.72 9.86
C ILE A 295 -5.94 18.91 11.25
N THR A 296 -6.28 20.16 11.61
CA THR A 296 -6.92 20.45 12.90
C THR A 296 -8.29 19.78 13.01
N THR A 297 -9.12 19.92 11.97
CA THR A 297 -10.45 19.31 11.91
C THR A 297 -10.38 17.79 11.97
N GLU A 298 -9.44 17.20 11.23
CA GLU A 298 -9.24 15.75 11.18
C GLU A 298 -8.86 15.18 12.54
N ASN A 299 -7.92 15.78 13.26
CA ASN A 299 -7.53 15.32 14.58
C ASN A 299 -8.69 15.36 15.59
N PHE A 300 -9.51 16.42 15.51
CA PHE A 300 -10.73 16.52 16.31
C PHE A 300 -11.72 15.40 15.96
N LYS A 301 -12.02 15.23 14.67
CA LYS A 301 -12.97 14.21 14.19
C LYS A 301 -12.50 12.78 14.48
N LYS A 302 -11.21 12.49 14.36
CA LYS A 302 -10.66 11.18 14.76
C LYS A 302 -10.94 10.90 16.23
N SER A 303 -10.68 11.87 17.12
CA SER A 303 -10.92 11.71 18.56
C SER A 303 -12.42 11.51 18.86
N GLU A 304 -13.29 12.27 18.19
CA GLU A 304 -14.75 12.14 18.27
C GLU A 304 -15.20 10.74 17.82
N PHE A 305 -14.75 10.29 16.66
CA PHE A 305 -15.07 8.99 16.09
C PHE A 305 -14.55 7.83 16.96
N SER A 306 -13.32 7.89 17.46
CA SER A 306 -12.80 6.85 18.37
C SER A 306 -13.67 6.71 19.61
N TYR A 307 -14.10 7.84 20.18
CA TYR A 307 -14.92 7.85 21.39
C TYR A 307 -16.31 7.27 21.14
N TYR A 308 -17.05 7.79 20.16
CA TYR A 308 -18.40 7.31 19.88
C TYR A 308 -18.43 5.88 19.39
N LEU A 309 -17.47 5.46 18.56
CA LEU A 309 -17.41 4.08 18.08
C LEU A 309 -17.16 3.11 19.23
N ALA A 310 -16.25 3.45 20.15
CA ALA A 310 -15.99 2.61 21.32
C ALA A 310 -17.22 2.51 22.23
N ASP A 311 -17.94 3.61 22.47
CA ASP A 311 -19.16 3.63 23.28
C ASP A 311 -20.29 2.81 22.64
N ASP A 312 -20.53 3.01 21.34
CA ASP A 312 -21.56 2.28 20.60
C ASP A 312 -21.27 0.78 20.52
N LEU A 313 -20.00 0.38 20.34
CA LEU A 313 -19.61 -1.03 20.36
C LEU A 313 -19.79 -1.65 21.75
N ALA A 314 -19.47 -0.91 22.82
CA ALA A 314 -19.65 -1.39 24.19
C ALA A 314 -21.13 -1.58 24.57
N GLN A 315 -22.01 -0.76 23.99
CA GLN A 315 -23.46 -0.79 24.27
C GLN A 315 -24.29 -1.53 23.21
N ILE A 316 -23.69 -1.93 22.07
CA ILE A 316 -24.38 -2.49 20.89
C ILE A 316 -25.51 -1.55 20.45
N ASN A 317 -25.17 -0.28 20.25
CA ASN A 317 -26.15 0.81 20.09
C ASN A 317 -26.67 0.94 18.65
N PHE A 318 -27.62 0.08 18.26
CA PHE A 318 -28.28 0.14 16.94
C PHE A 318 -29.04 1.47 16.69
N GLU A 319 -29.47 2.18 17.73
CA GLU A 319 -30.17 3.46 17.58
C GLU A 319 -29.26 4.55 17.00
N ASN A 320 -27.94 4.43 17.21
CA ASN A 320 -26.97 5.43 16.74
C ASN A 320 -26.49 5.22 15.29
N LEU A 321 -26.99 4.20 14.57
CA LEU A 321 -26.65 4.00 13.16
C LEU A 321 -27.03 5.21 12.29
N GLY A 322 -28.04 6.00 12.68
CA GLY A 322 -28.41 7.24 12.00
C GLY A 322 -27.30 8.31 12.06
N TYR A 323 -26.61 8.44 13.20
CA TYR A 323 -25.47 9.34 13.37
C TYR A 323 -24.32 8.93 12.44
N TRP A 324 -23.97 7.64 12.40
CA TRP A 324 -22.89 7.13 11.54
C TRP A 324 -23.18 7.34 10.04
N ASN A 325 -24.42 7.10 9.62
CA ASN A 325 -24.84 7.41 8.24
C ASN A 325 -24.68 8.90 7.92
N GLN A 326 -25.04 9.79 8.86
CA GLN A 326 -24.83 11.23 8.68
C GLN A 326 -23.34 11.58 8.61
N GLN A 327 -22.50 11.00 9.48
CA GLN A 327 -21.05 11.25 9.44
C GLN A 327 -20.45 10.81 8.10
N ILE A 328 -20.79 9.62 7.59
CA ILE A 328 -20.33 9.17 6.27
C ILE A 328 -20.80 10.10 5.15
N LYS A 329 -22.06 10.57 5.20
CA LYS A 329 -22.56 11.55 4.23
C LYS A 329 -21.75 12.85 4.24
N GLU A 330 -21.44 13.40 5.41
CA GLU A 330 -20.59 14.58 5.55
C GLU A 330 -19.16 14.33 4.99
N LEU A 331 -18.61 13.12 5.18
CA LEU A 331 -17.32 12.75 4.61
C LEU A 331 -17.37 12.62 3.08
N GLU A 332 -18.45 12.10 2.49
CA GLU A 332 -18.64 12.06 1.03
C GLU A 332 -18.78 13.46 0.41
N GLU A 333 -19.45 14.38 1.12
CA GLU A 333 -19.49 15.80 0.75
C GLU A 333 -18.07 16.41 0.79
N ASN A 334 -17.29 16.11 1.83
CA ASN A 334 -15.89 16.54 1.91
C ASN A 334 -15.06 16.01 0.74
N LYS A 335 -15.15 14.70 0.43
CA LYS A 335 -14.42 14.05 -0.69
C LYS A 335 -14.70 14.70 -2.05
N SER A 336 -15.87 15.31 -2.20
CA SER A 336 -16.31 16.01 -3.41
C SER A 336 -15.94 17.50 -3.43
N SER A 337 -15.32 18.02 -2.37
CA SER A 337 -14.91 19.44 -2.26
C SER A 337 -13.83 19.81 -3.27
N GLU A 338 -13.94 21.01 -3.87
CA GLU A 338 -12.87 21.61 -4.68
C GLU A 338 -11.62 21.93 -3.85
N ASN A 339 -11.77 22.07 -2.53
CA ASN A 339 -10.66 22.21 -1.62
C ASN A 339 -9.99 20.85 -1.41
N ILE A 340 -8.89 20.60 -2.13
CA ILE A 340 -8.15 19.34 -2.08
C ILE A 340 -7.76 18.90 -0.66
N ALA A 341 -7.55 19.84 0.28
CA ALA A 341 -7.25 19.52 1.66
C ALA A 341 -8.44 18.89 2.39
N GLU A 342 -9.66 19.39 2.17
CA GLU A 342 -10.91 18.83 2.69
C GLU A 342 -11.22 17.49 2.03
N ALA A 343 -11.06 17.40 0.71
CA ALA A 343 -11.28 16.14 -0.01
C ALA A 343 -10.40 15.02 0.54
N ARG A 344 -9.10 15.26 0.68
CA ARG A 344 -8.16 14.28 1.25
C ARG A 344 -8.48 13.91 2.69
N MET A 345 -8.83 14.89 3.52
CA MET A 345 -9.30 14.64 4.88
C MET A 345 -10.53 13.73 4.91
N GLY A 346 -11.51 13.95 4.02
CA GLY A 346 -12.69 13.11 3.89
C GLY A 346 -12.35 11.65 3.60
N TYR A 347 -11.43 11.41 2.65
CA TYR A 347 -10.93 10.05 2.37
C TYR A 347 -10.25 9.42 3.59
N ARG A 348 -9.34 10.13 4.25
CA ARG A 348 -8.60 9.60 5.41
C ARG A 348 -9.50 9.30 6.60
N LEU A 349 -10.45 10.17 6.91
CA LEU A 349 -11.40 9.98 8.02
C LEU A 349 -12.33 8.78 7.78
N GLN A 350 -12.78 8.57 6.54
CA GLN A 350 -13.60 7.41 6.23
C GLN A 350 -12.77 6.13 6.27
N GLY A 351 -11.57 6.12 5.66
CA GLY A 351 -10.65 4.99 5.78
C GLY A 351 -10.29 4.66 7.23
N TYR A 352 -10.19 5.67 8.10
CA TYR A 352 -9.99 5.46 9.53
C TYR A 352 -11.15 4.69 10.18
N LEU A 353 -12.40 5.07 9.89
CA LEU A 353 -13.59 4.35 10.37
C LEU A 353 -13.66 2.92 9.82
N GLN A 354 -13.36 2.74 8.53
CA GLN A 354 -13.30 1.43 7.88
C GLN A 354 -12.30 0.50 8.58
N ASN A 355 -11.07 0.98 8.82
CA ASN A 355 -10.03 0.22 9.49
C ASN A 355 -10.43 -0.13 10.93
N MET A 356 -11.02 0.82 11.68
CA MET A 356 -11.50 0.56 13.04
C MET A 356 -12.57 -0.53 13.07
N ALA A 357 -13.58 -0.47 12.21
CA ALA A 357 -14.63 -1.48 12.16
C ALA A 357 -14.11 -2.85 11.70
N GLN A 358 -13.16 -2.87 10.76
CA GLN A 358 -12.50 -4.11 10.32
C GLN A 358 -11.70 -4.78 11.44
N LEU A 359 -10.87 -4.02 12.13
CA LEU A 359 -10.03 -4.53 13.22
C LEU A 359 -10.88 -4.99 14.41
N SER A 360 -11.90 -4.21 14.81
CA SER A 360 -12.82 -4.60 15.88
C SER A 360 -13.55 -5.90 15.57
N LEU A 361 -14.02 -6.08 14.33
CA LEU A 361 -14.71 -7.32 13.94
C LEU A 361 -13.78 -8.53 14.08
N VAL A 362 -12.57 -8.46 13.53
CA VAL A 362 -11.58 -9.55 13.64
C VAL A 362 -11.29 -9.87 15.11
N GLN A 363 -11.07 -8.85 15.93
CA GLN A 363 -10.81 -9.02 17.35
C GLN A 363 -11.98 -9.70 18.08
N PHE A 364 -13.21 -9.29 17.81
CA PHE A 364 -14.40 -9.88 18.43
C PHE A 364 -14.65 -11.32 17.98
N GLU A 365 -14.32 -11.66 16.73
CA GLU A 365 -14.39 -13.04 16.25
C GLU A 365 -13.37 -13.94 16.96
N GLU A 366 -12.14 -13.48 17.11
CA GLU A 366 -11.08 -14.21 17.83
C GLU A 366 -11.42 -14.41 19.32
N GLN A 367 -12.14 -13.46 19.92
CA GLN A 367 -12.58 -13.53 21.31
C GLN A 367 -13.84 -14.38 21.51
N GLY A 368 -14.52 -14.79 20.43
CA GLY A 368 -15.79 -15.50 20.51
C GLY A 368 -16.90 -14.65 21.12
N SER A 369 -16.94 -13.35 20.80
CA SER A 369 -17.97 -12.42 21.26
C SER A 369 -19.38 -12.79 20.81
N SER A 370 -20.40 -12.14 21.40
CA SER A 370 -21.81 -12.40 21.05
C SER A 370 -22.12 -12.10 19.57
N ILE A 371 -23.09 -12.83 19.02
CA ILE A 371 -23.54 -12.65 17.64
C ILE A 371 -24.06 -11.24 17.39
N ASP A 372 -24.76 -10.64 18.37
CA ASP A 372 -25.25 -9.26 18.29
C ASP A 372 -24.12 -8.24 18.10
N LEU A 373 -23.01 -8.39 18.82
CA LEU A 373 -21.85 -7.50 18.70
C LEU A 373 -21.19 -7.66 17.33
N LEU A 374 -21.06 -8.91 16.85
CA LEU A 374 -20.51 -9.20 15.53
C LEU A 374 -21.40 -8.63 14.41
N VAL A 375 -22.72 -8.81 14.51
CA VAL A 375 -23.70 -8.24 13.56
C VAL A 375 -23.63 -6.73 13.60
N PHE A 376 -23.69 -6.09 14.77
CA PHE A 376 -23.60 -4.64 14.89
C PHE A 376 -22.31 -4.08 14.26
N THR A 377 -21.17 -4.71 14.53
CA THR A 377 -19.88 -4.31 13.97
C THR A 377 -19.86 -4.48 12.44
N ALA A 378 -20.42 -5.58 11.92
CA ALA A 378 -20.53 -5.82 10.49
C ALA A 378 -21.49 -4.82 9.80
N VAL A 379 -22.58 -4.44 10.46
CA VAL A 379 -23.49 -3.37 9.99
C VAL A 379 -22.74 -2.04 9.88
N LEU A 380 -21.95 -1.66 10.88
CA LEU A 380 -21.11 -0.45 10.80
C LEU A 380 -20.14 -0.49 9.62
N GLN A 381 -19.54 -1.66 9.31
CA GLN A 381 -18.70 -1.80 8.11
C GLN A 381 -19.46 -1.48 6.82
N THR A 382 -20.72 -1.91 6.69
CA THR A 382 -21.53 -1.59 5.50
C THR A 382 -21.84 -0.10 5.38
N ILE A 383 -21.92 0.62 6.50
CA ILE A 383 -22.11 2.08 6.52
C ILE A 383 -20.81 2.78 6.11
N PHE A 384 -19.67 2.35 6.65
CA PHE A 384 -18.37 2.98 6.41
C PHE A 384 -17.81 2.67 5.02
N ASP A 385 -18.14 1.52 4.44
CA ASP A 385 -17.68 1.07 3.13
C ASP A 385 -18.79 0.36 2.34
N LYS A 386 -19.73 1.17 1.82
CA LYS A 386 -20.92 0.68 1.13
C LYS A 386 -20.63 -0.21 -0.09
N GLU A 387 -19.51 0.01 -0.78
CA GLU A 387 -19.17 -0.76 -1.99
C GLU A 387 -18.45 -2.08 -1.67
N ASN A 388 -18.07 -2.31 -0.42
CA ASN A 388 -17.29 -3.47 -0.03
C ASN A 388 -18.20 -4.64 0.41
N PRO A 389 -18.23 -5.74 -0.36
CA PRO A 389 -19.15 -6.85 -0.11
C PRO A 389 -18.84 -7.62 1.19
N LYS A 390 -17.64 -7.48 1.77
CA LYS A 390 -17.23 -8.25 2.95
C LYS A 390 -18.14 -7.98 4.16
N GLY A 391 -18.49 -6.72 4.42
CA GLY A 391 -19.39 -6.35 5.51
C GLY A 391 -20.78 -6.96 5.33
N TYR A 392 -21.33 -6.85 4.12
CA TYR A 392 -22.63 -7.44 3.77
C TYR A 392 -22.62 -8.96 3.94
N PHE A 393 -21.61 -9.65 3.42
CA PHE A 393 -21.50 -11.10 3.59
C PHE A 393 -21.41 -11.52 5.04
N LYS A 394 -20.73 -10.72 5.88
CA LYS A 394 -20.68 -11.00 7.31
C LYS A 394 -22.05 -10.85 7.97
N VAL A 395 -22.78 -9.76 7.70
CA VAL A 395 -24.15 -9.57 8.23
C VAL A 395 -25.05 -10.73 7.78
N ILE A 396 -25.08 -11.02 6.48
CA ILE A 396 -25.89 -12.11 5.90
C ILE A 396 -25.56 -13.46 6.56
N SER A 397 -24.26 -13.76 6.73
CA SER A 397 -23.80 -15.01 7.34
C SER A 397 -24.21 -15.13 8.80
N LEU A 398 -24.02 -14.07 9.59
CA LEU A 398 -24.31 -14.07 11.02
C LEU A 398 -25.83 -14.12 11.27
N SER A 399 -26.60 -13.23 10.63
CA SER A 399 -28.05 -13.19 10.79
C SER A 399 -28.71 -14.49 10.33
N ALA A 400 -28.28 -15.08 9.22
CA ALA A 400 -28.82 -16.37 8.79
C ALA A 400 -28.49 -17.51 9.77
N SER A 401 -27.30 -17.49 10.38
CA SER A 401 -26.90 -18.50 11.38
C SER A 401 -27.71 -18.37 12.68
N ASP A 402 -28.17 -17.16 13.01
CA ASP A 402 -29.02 -16.88 14.17
C ASP A 402 -30.52 -17.08 13.88
N GLY A 403 -30.88 -17.39 12.64
CA GLY A 403 -32.28 -17.53 12.20
C GLY A 403 -32.99 -16.21 11.88
N ASP A 404 -32.30 -15.07 11.94
CA ASP A 404 -32.79 -13.77 11.48
C ASP A 404 -32.66 -13.66 9.95
N TYR A 405 -33.54 -14.39 9.26
CA TYR A 405 -33.57 -14.40 7.80
C TYR A 405 -34.05 -13.06 7.21
N GLU A 406 -34.81 -12.26 7.95
CA GLU A 406 -35.28 -10.95 7.47
C GLU A 406 -34.10 -9.99 7.31
N THR A 407 -33.23 -9.88 8.32
CA THR A 407 -32.01 -9.06 8.23
C THR A 407 -31.07 -9.59 7.15
N ALA A 408 -30.90 -10.91 7.04
CA ALA A 408 -30.06 -11.50 6.00
C ALA A 408 -30.56 -11.16 4.58
N LEU A 409 -31.88 -11.19 4.34
CA LEU A 409 -32.46 -10.82 3.05
C LEU A 409 -32.38 -9.31 2.77
N LEU A 410 -32.53 -8.48 3.81
CA LEU A 410 -32.36 -7.02 3.69
C LEU A 410 -30.95 -6.66 3.22
N TYR A 411 -29.92 -7.19 3.88
CA TYR A 411 -28.53 -6.90 3.53
C TYR A 411 -28.09 -7.56 2.21
N LEU A 412 -28.71 -8.67 1.82
CA LEU A 412 -28.58 -9.19 0.45
C LEU A 412 -29.09 -8.18 -0.59
N GLU A 413 -30.29 -7.63 -0.38
CA GLU A 413 -30.85 -6.65 -1.31
C GLU A 413 -30.03 -5.36 -1.31
N ASP A 414 -29.57 -4.90 -0.17
CA ASP A 414 -28.73 -3.70 -0.07
C ASP A 414 -27.37 -3.89 -0.76
N LEU A 415 -26.74 -5.06 -0.66
CA LEU A 415 -25.54 -5.40 -1.45
C LEU A 415 -25.84 -5.35 -2.95
N LEU A 416 -26.95 -5.92 -3.40
CA LEU A 416 -27.29 -5.92 -4.83
C LEU A 416 -27.60 -4.50 -5.36
N LYS A 417 -28.11 -3.60 -4.50
CA LYS A 417 -28.32 -2.18 -4.86
C LYS A 417 -27.02 -1.42 -5.12
N THR A 418 -25.86 -1.91 -4.68
CA THR A 418 -24.55 -1.32 -5.01
C THR A 418 -24.11 -1.67 -6.44
N GLY A 419 -24.76 -2.66 -7.07
CA GLY A 419 -24.37 -3.18 -8.37
C GLY A 419 -23.50 -4.44 -8.29
N TYR A 420 -23.33 -5.03 -7.11
CA TYR A 420 -22.63 -6.31 -6.94
C TYR A 420 -23.26 -7.43 -7.78
N ASP A 421 -22.46 -8.09 -8.63
CA ASP A 421 -22.96 -9.02 -9.66
C ASP A 421 -22.36 -10.44 -9.62
N ASN A 422 -21.44 -10.70 -8.69
CA ASN A 422 -20.82 -12.01 -8.57
C ASN A 422 -21.78 -13.03 -7.96
N LEU A 423 -22.50 -13.70 -8.85
CA LEU A 423 -23.50 -14.72 -8.51
C LEU A 423 -22.90 -15.84 -7.66
N ASP A 424 -21.71 -16.35 -8.00
CA ASP A 424 -21.13 -17.51 -7.31
C ASP A 424 -20.84 -17.20 -5.85
N ALA A 425 -20.31 -16.01 -5.56
CA ALA A 425 -20.03 -15.56 -4.21
C ALA A 425 -21.29 -15.49 -3.33
N LEU A 426 -22.43 -15.05 -3.90
CA LEU A 426 -23.72 -15.03 -3.19
C LEU A 426 -24.11 -16.43 -2.71
N TYR A 427 -23.83 -17.47 -3.50
CA TYR A 427 -24.15 -18.86 -3.15
C TYR A 427 -23.08 -19.57 -2.30
N THR A 428 -21.97 -18.91 -1.95
CA THR A 428 -20.91 -19.49 -1.10
C THR A 428 -20.79 -18.87 0.29
N VAL A 429 -21.61 -17.85 0.64
CA VAL A 429 -21.65 -17.27 1.99
C VAL A 429 -21.86 -18.36 3.06
N PRO A 430 -21.06 -18.44 4.14
CA PRO A 430 -21.28 -19.42 5.21
C PRO A 430 -22.65 -19.26 5.90
N GLY A 431 -23.14 -20.29 6.59
CA GLY A 431 -24.35 -20.18 7.44
C GLY A 431 -25.69 -19.98 6.74
N THR A 432 -25.75 -19.98 5.40
CA THR A 432 -26.92 -19.54 4.62
C THR A 432 -27.54 -20.66 3.79
N LEU A 433 -27.36 -21.93 4.18
CA LEU A 433 -27.86 -23.07 3.40
C LEU A 433 -29.37 -23.01 3.20
N ASP A 434 -30.12 -22.82 4.29
CA ASP A 434 -31.59 -22.74 4.26
C ASP A 434 -32.05 -21.52 3.45
N LEU A 435 -31.36 -20.39 3.63
CA LEU A 435 -31.68 -19.15 2.93
C LEU A 435 -31.48 -19.28 1.41
N LYS A 436 -30.37 -19.86 0.96
CA LYS A 436 -30.07 -20.01 -0.48
C LYS A 436 -31.04 -20.94 -1.20
N LEU A 437 -31.68 -21.86 -0.48
CA LEU A 437 -32.70 -22.74 -1.02
C LEU A 437 -34.10 -22.11 -0.96
N SER A 438 -34.27 -20.94 -0.33
CA SER A 438 -35.57 -20.28 -0.23
C SER A 438 -35.98 -19.57 -1.53
N PRO A 439 -37.30 -19.53 -1.84
CA PRO A 439 -37.82 -18.72 -2.95
C PRO A 439 -37.47 -17.24 -2.81
N GLU A 440 -37.50 -16.68 -1.60
CA GLU A 440 -37.28 -15.25 -1.32
C GLU A 440 -35.87 -14.82 -1.71
N TYR A 441 -34.86 -15.58 -1.29
CA TYR A 441 -33.45 -15.31 -1.59
C TYR A 441 -33.20 -15.30 -3.11
N ASN A 442 -33.69 -16.32 -3.79
CA ASN A 442 -33.52 -16.44 -5.24
C ASN A 442 -34.32 -15.38 -6.01
N LYS A 443 -35.49 -14.96 -5.50
CA LYS A 443 -36.30 -13.87 -6.08
C LYS A 443 -35.57 -12.53 -6.00
N ILE A 444 -34.94 -12.22 -4.86
CA ILE A 444 -34.13 -11.00 -4.71
C ILE A 444 -32.96 -11.03 -5.70
N ILE A 445 -32.18 -12.10 -5.74
CA ILE A 445 -31.03 -12.18 -6.68
C ILE A 445 -31.50 -12.06 -8.13
N LYS A 446 -32.58 -12.75 -8.51
CA LYS A 446 -33.13 -12.67 -9.87
C LYS A 446 -33.60 -11.26 -10.24
N LYS A 447 -34.21 -10.53 -9.30
CA LYS A 447 -34.65 -9.14 -9.51
C LYS A 447 -33.50 -8.23 -9.96
N TYR A 448 -32.29 -8.42 -9.41
CA TYR A 448 -31.13 -7.57 -9.71
C TYR A 448 -30.21 -8.13 -10.80
N LEU A 449 -30.03 -9.46 -10.87
CA LEU A 449 -29.08 -10.11 -11.79
C LEU A 449 -29.74 -10.80 -12.99
N GLY A 450 -31.08 -10.81 -13.06
CA GLY A 450 -31.86 -11.49 -14.11
C GLY A 450 -31.89 -13.01 -14.01
N ARG A 451 -31.10 -13.61 -13.12
CA ARG A 451 -30.99 -15.07 -12.91
C ARG A 451 -30.75 -15.40 -11.43
N SER A 452 -31.06 -16.63 -11.02
CA SER A 452 -30.74 -17.21 -9.71
C SER A 452 -30.20 -18.64 -9.88
N LYS A 453 -29.78 -19.30 -8.80
CA LYS A 453 -29.23 -20.68 -8.90
C LYS A 453 -30.32 -21.74 -8.88
N PHE A 454 -31.35 -21.56 -8.04
CA PHE A 454 -32.34 -22.61 -7.79
C PHE A 454 -33.74 -22.29 -8.37
N TYR A 455 -34.05 -21.02 -8.67
CA TYR A 455 -35.38 -20.62 -9.14
C TYR A 455 -35.32 -19.79 -10.45
N ASN A 456 -34.90 -20.44 -11.54
CA ASN A 456 -34.82 -19.84 -12.88
C ASN A 456 -36.10 -19.99 -13.73
N LEU A 457 -37.22 -20.41 -13.14
CA LEU A 457 -38.48 -20.50 -13.89
C LEU A 457 -38.97 -19.08 -14.26
N ASN A 458 -39.36 -18.88 -15.53
CA ASN A 458 -39.83 -17.60 -16.05
C ASN A 458 -40.98 -17.08 -15.17
N LEU A 459 -40.83 -15.86 -14.65
CA LEU A 459 -41.95 -15.12 -14.06
C LEU A 459 -42.67 -14.43 -15.23
N GLU A 460 -43.29 -15.24 -16.08
CA GLU A 460 -44.37 -14.79 -16.95
C GLU A 460 -45.65 -15.47 -16.43
N GLU A 461 -46.62 -14.63 -16.11
CA GLU A 461 -48.04 -14.93 -15.86
C GLU A 461 -48.42 -15.56 -14.50
N ASN A 462 -48.79 -14.69 -13.55
CA ASN A 462 -50.19 -14.55 -13.10
C ASN A 462 -50.41 -13.24 -12.33
#